data_AF-A0A1V0UWM4-F1
#
_entry.id   AF-A0A1V0UWM4-F1
#
_cell.length_a   1.000
_cell.length_b   1.000
_cell.length_c   1.000
_cell.angle_alpha   90.00
_cell.angle_beta   90.00
_cell.angle_gamma   90.00
#
_symmetry.space_group_name_H-M   'P 1'
#
loop_
_entity.id
_entity.type
_entity.pdbx_description
1 polymer ?
#
loop_
_entity_poly.entity_id
_entity_poly.type
_entity_poly.pdbx_seq_one_letter_code
_entity_poly.pdbx_strand_id
1 'polypeptide(L)'
;MKFEYRPYSKAQQVRSKRVKLTQKQMGDISPSVDAELKARSQGVCEFCGAARATERAHITGRKQIDHKTEVTDLLHTCTECHRWLDGTVEGIRARRCMAMLMKARE
;
A
#
# COMPACT_ATOMS: atom_id res chain seq x y z
N MET A 1 3.54 47.59 -23.84
CA MET A 1 3.10 46.17 -23.95
C MET A 1 1.74 46.05 -23.28
N LYS A 2 0.66 45.78 -24.02
CA LYS A 2 -0.67 45.55 -23.44
C LYS A 2 -0.81 44.05 -23.17
N PHE A 3 -1.03 43.66 -21.92
CA PHE A 3 -1.33 42.26 -21.58
C PHE A 3 -2.81 41.98 -21.84
N GLU A 4 -3.08 40.85 -22.48
CA GLU A 4 -4.44 40.40 -22.75
C GLU A 4 -5.09 39.88 -21.46
N TYR A 5 -6.25 40.43 -21.09
CA TYR A 5 -6.96 40.06 -19.86
C TYR A 5 -7.66 38.71 -20.04
N ARG A 6 -7.08 37.65 -19.45
CA ARG A 6 -7.61 36.27 -19.49
C ARG A 6 -7.94 35.76 -18.07
N PRO A 7 -9.09 36.13 -17.49
CA PRO A 7 -9.45 35.71 -16.13
C PRO A 7 -9.81 34.22 -16.10
N TYR A 8 -9.47 33.54 -15.01
CA TYR A 8 -9.96 32.18 -14.76
C TYR A 8 -11.48 32.19 -14.60
N SER A 9 -12.19 31.27 -15.27
CA SER A 9 -13.65 31.12 -15.10
C SER A 9 -13.99 30.66 -13.69
N LYS A 10 -15.20 30.94 -13.21
CA LYS A 10 -15.66 30.45 -11.90
C LYS A 10 -15.54 28.92 -11.78
N ALA A 11 -15.82 28.18 -12.85
CA ALA A 11 -15.62 26.73 -12.92
C ALA A 11 -14.16 26.32 -12.74
N GLN A 12 -13.21 27.05 -13.33
CA GLN A 12 -11.77 26.79 -13.15
C GLN A 12 -11.28 27.13 -11.75
N GLN A 13 -11.86 28.17 -11.11
CA GLN A 13 -11.53 28.58 -9.75
C GLN A 13 -12.01 27.55 -8.71
N VAL A 14 -13.17 26.93 -8.91
CA VAL A 14 -13.74 25.95 -7.96
C VAL A 14 -13.31 24.50 -8.22
N ARG A 15 -12.63 24.22 -9.35
CA ARG A 15 -12.14 22.87 -9.64
C ARG A 15 -11.08 22.48 -8.61
N SER A 16 -11.33 21.39 -7.88
CA SER A 16 -10.35 20.84 -6.95
C SER A 16 -9.08 20.45 -7.72
N LYS A 17 -7.95 21.08 -7.36
CA LYS A 17 -6.61 20.81 -7.91
C LYS A 17 -5.81 20.02 -6.89
N ARG A 18 -6.36 18.93 -6.34
CA ARG A 18 -5.60 18.14 -5.37
C ARG A 18 -4.33 17.61 -6.04
N VAL A 19 -3.19 18.20 -5.71
CA VAL A 19 -1.87 17.80 -6.23
C VAL A 19 -1.35 16.57 -5.48
N LYS A 20 -1.64 16.46 -4.18
CA LYS A 20 -1.17 15.36 -3.33
C LYS A 20 -2.04 14.11 -3.48
N LEU A 21 -1.40 12.94 -3.53
CA LEU A 21 -2.11 11.67 -3.56
C LEU A 21 -3.07 11.53 -2.38
N THR A 22 -4.20 10.87 -2.64
CA THR A 22 -5.11 10.42 -1.57
C THR A 22 -4.52 9.20 -0.88
N GLN A 23 -4.92 8.94 0.37
CA GLN A 23 -4.52 7.73 1.09
C GLN A 23 -4.91 6.45 0.36
N LYS A 24 -6.03 6.47 -0.40
CA LYS A 24 -6.40 5.37 -1.29
C LYS A 24 -5.38 5.17 -2.41
N GLN A 25 -4.90 6.25 -3.04
CA GLN A 25 -3.90 6.19 -4.11
C GLN A 25 -2.49 5.89 -3.59
N MET A 26 -2.16 6.31 -2.37
CA MET A 26 -0.88 6.00 -1.72
C MET A 26 -0.79 4.51 -1.41
N GLY A 27 -1.85 3.96 -0.81
CA GLY A 27 -1.93 2.54 -0.50
C GLY A 27 -2.33 1.64 -1.68
N ASP A 28 -2.22 2.12 -2.92
CA ASP A 28 -2.56 1.36 -4.12
C ASP A 28 -1.35 0.57 -4.59
N ILE A 29 -1.54 -0.72 -4.88
CA ILE A 29 -0.45 -1.62 -5.26
C ILE A 29 -0.26 -1.51 -6.78
N SER A 30 0.87 -0.97 -7.22
CA SER A 30 1.17 -0.91 -8.65
C SER A 30 1.47 -2.31 -9.22
N PRO A 31 1.30 -2.51 -10.55
CA PRO A 31 1.66 -3.78 -11.18
C PRO A 31 3.13 -4.17 -10.99
N SER A 32 4.04 -3.19 -10.91
CA SER A 32 5.46 -3.43 -10.65
C SER A 32 5.70 -3.97 -9.24
N VAL A 33 5.08 -3.36 -8.22
CA VAL A 33 5.16 -3.80 -6.82
C VAL A 33 4.52 -5.18 -6.66
N ASP A 34 3.39 -5.43 -7.33
CA ASP A 34 2.74 -6.76 -7.31
C ASP A 34 3.63 -7.86 -7.92
N ALA A 35 4.30 -7.57 -9.04
CA ALA A 35 5.20 -8.50 -9.70
C ALA A 35 6.43 -8.81 -8.83
N GLU A 36 7.03 -7.78 -8.23
CA GLU A 36 8.19 -7.93 -7.35
C GLU A 36 7.83 -8.70 -6.07
N LEU A 37 6.66 -8.43 -5.46
CA LEU A 37 6.15 -9.17 -4.31
C LEU A 37 5.96 -10.66 -4.63
N LYS A 38 5.38 -10.99 -5.80
CA LYS A 38 5.23 -12.38 -6.25
C LYS A 38 6.55 -13.07 -6.51
N ALA A 39 7.52 -12.34 -7.08
CA ALA A 39 8.86 -12.86 -7.31
C ALA A 39 9.57 -13.18 -5.98
N ARG A 40 9.43 -12.29 -4.97
CA ARG A 40 9.96 -12.48 -3.61
C ARG A 40 9.41 -13.74 -2.95
N SER A 41 8.09 -13.94 -3.01
CA SER A 41 7.44 -15.05 -2.32
C SER A 41 7.47 -16.36 -3.09
N GLN A 42 7.76 -16.32 -4.39
CA GLN A 42 7.66 -17.47 -5.31
C GLN A 42 6.26 -18.14 -5.30
N GLY A 43 5.22 -17.38 -4.96
CA GLY A 43 3.85 -17.88 -4.84
C GLY A 43 3.55 -18.65 -3.54
N VAL A 44 4.48 -18.67 -2.59
CA VAL A 44 4.29 -19.27 -1.25
C VAL A 44 3.95 -18.18 -0.23
N CYS A 45 3.11 -18.51 0.75
CA CYS A 45 2.70 -17.62 1.83
C CYS A 45 3.93 -17.25 2.69
N GLU A 46 4.27 -15.97 2.72
CA GLU A 46 5.42 -15.45 3.48
C GLU A 46 5.21 -15.47 5.00
N PHE A 47 3.98 -15.76 5.47
CA PHE A 47 3.67 -15.91 6.89
C PHE A 47 3.82 -17.35 7.38
N CYS A 48 3.11 -18.30 6.76
CA CYS A 48 3.13 -19.70 7.21
C CYS A 48 4.16 -20.58 6.47
N GLY A 49 4.70 -20.12 5.34
CA GLY A 49 5.70 -20.84 4.55
C GLY A 49 5.18 -22.10 3.83
N ALA A 50 3.90 -22.44 3.94
CA ALA A 50 3.36 -23.73 3.48
C ALA A 50 2.29 -23.61 2.40
N ALA A 51 1.37 -22.64 2.54
CA ALA A 51 0.24 -22.49 1.62
C ALA A 51 0.59 -21.61 0.42
N ARG A 52 -0.18 -21.74 -0.67
CA ARG A 52 -0.10 -20.83 -1.81
C ARG A 52 -0.52 -19.41 -1.39
N ALA A 53 0.29 -18.42 -1.72
CA ALA A 53 -0.05 -17.03 -1.53
C ALA A 53 -1.03 -16.57 -2.61
N THR A 54 -2.14 -15.99 -2.16
CA THR A 54 -3.25 -15.53 -3.01
C THR A 54 -3.53 -14.04 -2.80
N GLU A 55 -3.20 -13.50 -1.62
CA GLU A 55 -3.60 -12.19 -1.16
C GLU A 55 -2.40 -11.31 -0.80
N ARG A 56 -2.56 -10.00 -0.96
CA ARG A 56 -1.52 -9.00 -0.69
C ARG A 56 -1.93 -8.28 0.58
N ALA A 57 -1.33 -8.68 1.69
CA ALA A 57 -1.62 -8.12 2.99
C ALA A 57 -0.76 -6.86 3.22
N HIS A 58 -1.39 -5.71 3.43
CA HIS A 58 -0.69 -4.50 3.89
C HIS A 58 -0.24 -4.69 5.34
N ILE A 59 1.07 -4.75 5.57
CA ILE A 59 1.65 -4.83 6.92
C ILE A 59 1.85 -3.44 7.53
N THR A 60 2.20 -2.45 6.71
CA THR A 60 2.04 -1.03 7.07
C THR A 60 0.60 -0.64 6.74
N GLY A 61 -0.19 -0.26 7.76
CA GLY A 61 -1.58 0.10 7.54
C GLY A 61 -1.70 1.28 6.57
N ARG A 62 -2.65 1.25 5.62
CA ARG A 62 -2.80 2.30 4.59
C ARG A 62 -2.77 3.73 5.13
N LYS A 63 -3.34 3.97 6.32
CA LYS A 63 -3.36 5.30 6.99
C LYS A 63 -2.01 5.77 7.54
N GLN A 64 -1.05 4.85 7.67
CA GLN A 64 0.28 5.04 8.23
C GLN A 64 1.36 5.10 7.14
N ILE A 65 1.00 4.82 5.89
CA ILE A 65 1.90 4.98 4.75
C ILE A 65 1.94 6.47 4.39
N ASP A 66 3.14 7.05 4.44
CA ASP A 66 3.46 8.43 4.07
C ASP A 66 4.09 8.54 2.67
N HIS A 67 4.41 7.39 2.05
CA HIS A 67 4.92 7.23 0.70
C HIS A 67 3.92 6.48 -0.20
N LYS A 68 4.34 6.07 -1.39
CA LYS A 68 3.53 5.18 -2.25
C LYS A 68 3.88 3.75 -1.86
N THR A 69 2.89 2.86 -1.74
CA THR A 69 3.11 1.48 -1.29
C THR A 69 4.27 0.82 -2.03
N GLU A 70 5.21 0.33 -1.24
CA GLU A 70 6.37 -0.42 -1.69
C GLU A 70 6.22 -1.90 -1.32
N VAL A 71 7.13 -2.74 -1.84
CA VAL A 71 7.09 -4.19 -1.59
C VAL A 71 7.37 -4.53 -0.12
N THR A 72 8.07 -3.67 0.60
CA THR A 72 8.35 -3.76 2.03
C THR A 72 7.13 -3.46 2.90
N ASP A 73 6.10 -2.78 2.37
CA ASP A 73 4.82 -2.57 3.06
C ASP A 73 3.84 -3.75 2.92
N LEU A 74 4.20 -4.77 2.15
CA LEU A 74 3.32 -5.86 1.78
C LEU A 74 3.88 -7.21 2.23
N LEU A 75 2.96 -8.14 2.49
CA LEU A 75 3.24 -9.56 2.69
C LEU A 75 2.35 -10.36 1.73
N HIS A 76 2.94 -11.33 1.02
CA HIS A 76 2.18 -12.21 0.15
C HIS A 76 1.68 -13.42 0.96
N THR A 77 0.37 -13.49 1.20
CA THR A 77 -0.21 -14.45 2.16
C THR A 77 -1.30 -15.29 1.54
N CYS A 78 -1.57 -16.46 2.15
CA CYS A 78 -2.81 -17.17 1.90
C CYS A 78 -3.98 -16.47 2.63
N THR A 79 -5.20 -16.73 2.16
CA THR A 79 -6.42 -16.12 2.71
C THR A 79 -6.60 -16.33 4.20
N GLU A 80 -6.23 -17.50 4.74
CA GLU A 80 -6.37 -17.78 6.18
C GLU A 80 -5.42 -16.93 7.02
N CYS A 81 -4.15 -16.86 6.63
CA CYS A 81 -3.17 -16.02 7.30
C CYS A 81 -3.55 -14.54 7.19
N HIS A 82 -4.04 -14.09 6.04
CA HIS A 82 -4.49 -12.71 5.87
C HIS A 82 -5.65 -12.37 6.80
N ARG A 83 -6.69 -13.22 6.85
CA ARG A 83 -7.82 -13.05 7.78
C ARG A 83 -7.39 -13.04 9.23
N TRP A 84 -6.45 -13.91 9.62
CA TRP A 84 -5.94 -13.92 10.98
C TRP A 84 -5.16 -12.65 11.34
N LEU A 85 -4.30 -12.16 10.44
CA LEU A 85 -3.51 -10.93 10.61
C LEU A 85 -4.38 -9.68 10.80
N ASP A 86 -5.54 -9.63 10.14
CA ASP A 86 -6.47 -8.50 10.24
C ASP A 86 -7.58 -8.70 11.30
N GLY A 87 -7.95 -9.93 11.59
CA GLY A 87 -9.14 -10.27 12.38
C GLY A 87 -8.90 -10.56 13.85
N THR A 88 -7.65 -10.77 14.29
CA THR A 88 -7.32 -11.11 15.69
C THR A 88 -6.38 -10.10 16.33
N VAL A 89 -6.40 -9.99 17.66
CA VAL A 89 -5.51 -9.07 18.40
C VAL A 89 -4.06 -9.51 18.24
N GLU A 90 -3.80 -10.81 18.32
CA GLU A 90 -2.50 -11.44 18.10
C GLU A 90 -2.02 -11.20 16.68
N GLY A 91 -2.89 -11.37 15.68
CA GLY A 91 -2.58 -11.12 14.28
C GLY A 91 -2.23 -9.66 14.00
N ILE A 92 -2.97 -8.72 14.58
CA ILE A 92 -2.67 -7.29 14.46
C ILE A 92 -1.30 -6.97 15.09
N ARG A 93 -0.97 -7.58 16.23
CA ARG A 93 0.34 -7.42 16.89
C ARG A 93 1.45 -8.02 16.02
N ALA A 94 1.27 -9.24 15.52
CA ALA A 94 2.23 -9.92 14.64
C ALA A 94 2.49 -9.09 13.37
N ARG A 95 1.43 -8.57 12.74
CA ARG A 95 1.53 -7.67 11.59
C ARG A 95 2.39 -6.43 11.87
N ARG A 96 2.19 -5.78 13.02
CA ARG A 96 3.00 -4.62 13.43
C ARG A 96 4.46 -5.00 13.64
N CYS A 97 4.75 -6.14 14.27
CA CYS A 97 6.12 -6.63 14.42
C CYS A 97 6.76 -6.91 13.06
N MET A 98 6.04 -7.54 12.12
CA MET A 98 6.55 -7.79 10.77
C MET A 98 6.84 -6.49 10.02
N ALA A 99 5.97 -5.48 10.12
CA ALA A 99 6.22 -4.17 9.51
C ALA A 99 7.51 -3.51 10.04
N MET A 100 7.79 -3.65 11.35
CA MET A 100 9.05 -3.16 11.91
C MET A 100 10.26 -3.95 11.40
N LEU A 101 10.16 -5.28 11.33
CA LEU A 101 11.24 -6.15 10.88
C LEU A 101 11.58 -5.96 9.41
N MET A 102 10.59 -5.72 8.54
CA MET A 102 10.82 -5.47 7.12
C MET A 102 11.52 -4.13 6.88
N LYS A 103 11.13 -3.09 7.63
CA LYS A 103 11.78 -1.76 7.56
C LYS A 103 13.20 -1.74 8.14
N ALA A 104 13.51 -2.63 9.09
CA ALA A 104 14.85 -2.73 9.67
C ALA A 104 15.87 -3.43 8.76
N ARG A 105 15.44 -3.95 7.60
CA ARG A 105 16.29 -4.69 6.66
C ARG A 105 16.80 -3.84 5.49
N GLU A 106 16.41 -2.58 5.44
CA GLU A 106 16.89 -1.55 4.50
C GLU A 106 18.01 -0.73 5.13
#